data_AF-A0AAV8R2K9-F1
#
_entry.id   AF-A0AAV8R2K9-F1
#
_cell.length_a   1.000
_cell.length_b   1.000
_cell.length_c   1.000
_cell.angle_alpha   90.00
_cell.angle_beta   90.00
_cell.angle_gamma   90.00
#
_symmetry.space_group_name_H-M   'P 1'
#
loop_
_entity.id
_entity.type
_entity.pdbx_description
1 polymer ?
#
loop_
_entity_poly.entity_id
_entity_poly.type
_entity_poly.pdbx_seq_one_letter_code
_entity_poly.pdbx_strand_id
1 'polypeptide(L)'
;MGFEFPHREPPSLPPIQTRGIDMKAALEDDQSKSTSSEEVEHCVTPRSEQLEVKPPLVCPPAPRKPRPAKRKLGPPPNGYHPVPTDLASVFVPLLCPANKKVRVG
;
A
#
# COMPACT_ATOMS: atom_id res chain seq x y z
N MET A 1 30.68 26.23 16.04
CA MET A 1 30.08 25.82 17.32
C MET A 1 29.23 24.59 17.04
N GLY A 2 29.70 23.41 17.46
CA GLY A 2 29.04 22.13 17.16
C GLY A 2 27.81 21.94 18.04
N PHE A 3 26.70 21.51 17.46
CA PHE A 3 25.52 21.07 18.20
C PHE A 3 25.73 19.60 18.60
N GLU A 4 26.04 19.36 19.87
CA GLU A 4 25.97 18.02 20.44
C GLU A 4 24.53 17.75 20.89
N PHE A 5 23.89 16.76 20.29
CA PHE A 5 22.60 16.26 20.77
C PHE A 5 22.88 15.23 21.87
N PRO A 6 22.44 15.45 23.12
CA PRO A 6 22.52 14.40 24.13
C PRO A 6 21.64 13.24 23.68
N HIS A 7 22.24 12.06 23.55
CA HIS A 7 21.54 10.82 23.19
C HIS A 7 20.65 10.39 24.35
N ARG A 8 19.46 11.00 24.45
CA ARG A 8 18.42 10.56 25.37
C ARG A 8 17.71 9.38 24.71
N GLU A 9 18.09 8.18 25.13
CA GLU A 9 17.42 6.96 24.71
C GLU A 9 15.93 7.03 25.12
N PRO A 10 14.99 6.91 24.17
CA PRO A 10 13.58 6.92 24.51
C PRO A 10 13.24 5.67 25.35
N PRO A 11 12.33 5.79 26.34
CA PRO A 11 11.93 4.64 27.13
C PRO A 11 11.33 3.57 26.21
N SER A 12 11.81 2.34 26.34
CA SER A 12 11.28 1.18 25.64
C SER A 12 9.82 0.95 26.05
N LEU A 13 8.90 1.17 25.12
CA LEU A 13 7.48 0.91 25.34
C LEU A 13 7.14 -0.52 24.86
N PRO A 14 6.25 -1.23 25.58
CA PRO A 14 5.82 -2.55 25.18
C PRO A 14 5.08 -2.52 23.83
N PRO A 15 5.07 -3.64 23.08
CA PRO A 15 4.37 -3.73 21.80
C PRO A 15 2.86 -3.43 21.95
N ILE A 16 2.36 -2.46 21.18
CA ILE A 16 0.95 -2.12 21.14
C ILE A 16 0.22 -3.19 20.32
N GLN A 17 -0.69 -3.93 20.94
CA GLN A 17 -1.58 -4.87 20.23
C GLN A 17 -2.81 -4.12 19.74
N THR A 18 -2.83 -3.71 18.47
CA THR A 18 -4.06 -3.26 17.81
C THR A 18 -4.79 -4.48 17.25
N ARG A 19 -5.90 -4.88 17.89
CA ARG A 19 -6.80 -5.87 17.29
C ARG A 19 -7.75 -5.14 16.36
N GLY A 20 -7.92 -5.65 15.15
CA GLY A 20 -8.91 -5.15 14.21
C GLY A 20 -10.30 -5.32 14.82
N ILE A 21 -11.13 -4.28 14.72
CA ILE A 21 -12.54 -4.39 15.05
C ILE A 21 -13.17 -5.12 13.87
N ASP A 22 -13.32 -6.44 13.97
CA ASP A 22 -14.12 -7.19 13.01
C ASP A 22 -15.58 -6.74 13.19
N MET A 23 -16.02 -5.85 12.31
CA MET A 23 -17.43 -5.45 12.17
C MET A 23 -18.24 -6.65 11.69
N LYS A 24 -18.50 -7.62 12.57
CA LYS A 24 -19.47 -8.67 12.29
C LYS A 24 -20.17 -9.15 13.56
N ALA A 25 -21.45 -8.77 13.61
CA ALA A 25 -22.54 -9.32 14.42
C ALA A 25 -22.51 -9.04 15.93
N ALA A 26 -23.16 -7.94 16.32
CA ALA A 26 -23.93 -7.84 17.56
C ALA A 26 -25.13 -6.90 17.33
N LEU A 27 -26.05 -7.33 16.48
CA LEU A 27 -27.44 -6.90 16.54
C LEU A 27 -28.23 -8.15 16.93
N GLU A 28 -28.24 -8.45 18.22
CA GLU A 28 -29.25 -9.31 18.80
C GLU A 28 -30.00 -8.44 19.81
N ASP A 29 -31.31 -8.44 19.61
CA ASP A 29 -32.36 -7.65 20.22
C ASP A 29 -32.43 -7.90 21.72
N ASP A 30 -32.30 -6.86 22.56
CA ASP A 30 -32.76 -6.93 23.95
C ASP A 30 -33.66 -5.71 24.25
N GLN A 31 -34.95 -5.99 24.11
CA GLN A 31 -36.06 -5.12 24.40
C GLN A 31 -36.13 -4.75 25.88
N SER A 32 -35.54 -3.61 26.24
CA SER A 32 -35.74 -2.98 27.55
C SER A 32 -36.54 -1.68 27.39
N LYS A 33 -37.84 -1.84 27.61
CA LYS A 33 -38.89 -0.81 27.75
C LYS A 33 -38.46 0.35 28.65
N SER A 34 -38.32 1.54 28.06
CA SER A 34 -38.24 2.82 28.78
C SER A 34 -39.21 3.79 28.14
N THR A 35 -40.33 4.03 28.83
CA THR A 35 -41.37 4.99 28.46
C THR A 35 -40.86 6.40 28.71
N SER A 36 -40.56 7.14 27.65
CA SER A 36 -40.46 8.60 27.68
C SER A 36 -41.41 9.16 26.63
N SER A 37 -42.49 9.75 27.12
CA SER A 37 -43.53 10.46 26.37
C SER A 37 -42.94 11.56 25.47
N GLU A 38 -43.48 11.61 24.26
CA GLU A 38 -44.05 12.83 23.66
C GLU A 38 -43.11 14.01 23.36
N GLU A 39 -42.12 13.80 22.48
CA GLU A 39 -41.60 14.86 21.59
C GLU A 39 -40.61 14.27 20.57
N VAL A 40 -41.07 13.31 19.78
CA VAL A 40 -40.44 13.04 18.47
C VAL A 40 -41.29 13.76 17.44
N GLU A 41 -41.38 15.10 17.57
CA GLU A 41 -41.71 15.91 16.41
C GLU A 41 -40.74 15.48 15.31
N HIS A 42 -41.30 15.04 14.19
CA HIS A 42 -40.60 14.50 13.06
C HIS A 42 -39.40 15.39 12.68
N CYS A 43 -38.20 15.04 13.13
CA CYS A 43 -36.97 15.69 12.72
C CYS A 43 -36.74 15.36 11.24
N VAL A 44 -37.31 16.17 10.36
CA VAL A 44 -37.14 16.07 8.92
C VAL A 44 -36.11 17.11 8.51
N THR A 45 -34.96 16.66 8.01
CA THR A 45 -34.00 17.58 7.39
C THR A 45 -34.65 18.23 6.17
N PRO A 46 -34.81 19.57 6.13
CA PRO A 46 -35.37 20.24 4.97
C PRO A 46 -34.48 20.00 3.76
N ARG A 47 -35.07 19.48 2.68
CA ARG A 47 -34.38 19.24 1.40
C ARG A 47 -34.46 20.52 0.57
N SER A 48 -33.33 21.13 0.23
CA SER A 48 -33.32 22.23 -0.76
C SER A 48 -33.37 21.66 -2.17
N GLU A 49 -34.04 22.36 -3.10
CA GLU A 49 -34.10 22.00 -4.53
C GLU A 49 -32.72 21.99 -5.20
N GLN A 50 -31.72 22.64 -4.58
CA GLN A 50 -30.33 22.66 -5.05
C GLN A 50 -29.52 21.39 -4.68
N LEU A 51 -30.12 20.43 -3.97
CA LEU A 51 -29.50 19.13 -3.64
C LEU A 51 -29.65 18.09 -4.74
N GLU A 52 -29.73 18.48 -6.00
CA GLU A 52 -29.53 17.54 -7.09
C GLU A 52 -28.06 17.09 -7.11
N VAL A 53 -27.84 15.83 -6.78
CA VAL A 53 -26.52 15.19 -6.84
C VAL A 53 -26.04 15.28 -8.29
N LYS A 54 -25.06 16.16 -8.53
CA LYS A 54 -24.44 16.28 -9.85
C LYS A 54 -23.93 14.91 -10.29
N PRO A 55 -24.08 14.56 -11.57
CA PRO A 55 -23.53 13.32 -12.08
C PRO A 55 -22.02 13.28 -11.80
N PRO A 56 -21.47 12.10 -11.47
CA PRO A 56 -20.05 11.97 -11.16
C PRO A 56 -19.23 12.44 -12.37
N LEU A 57 -18.35 13.41 -12.14
CA LEU A 57 -17.44 13.89 -13.17
C LEU A 57 -16.46 12.76 -13.52
N VAL A 58 -16.47 12.33 -14.78
CA VAL A 58 -15.46 11.40 -15.29
C VAL A 58 -14.16 12.16 -15.46
N CYS A 59 -13.11 11.72 -14.75
CA CYS A 59 -11.78 12.29 -14.90
C CYS A 59 -11.30 12.06 -16.34
N PRO A 60 -10.76 13.08 -17.03
CA PRO A 60 -10.14 12.87 -18.33
C PRO A 60 -9.01 11.83 -18.22
N PRO A 61 -8.67 11.14 -19.32
CA PRO A 61 -7.61 10.14 -19.31
C PRO A 61 -6.31 10.75 -18.79
N ALA A 62 -5.57 9.95 -18.01
CA ALA A 62 -4.32 10.38 -17.41
C ALA A 62 -3.34 10.94 -18.47
N PRO A 63 -2.65 12.06 -18.19
CA PRO A 63 -1.62 12.59 -19.07
C PRO A 63 -0.61 11.51 -19.46
N ARG A 64 -0.39 11.31 -20.76
CA ARG A 64 0.57 10.33 -21.27
C ARG A 64 1.97 10.90 -21.23
N LYS A 65 2.83 10.31 -20.39
CA LYS A 65 4.27 10.63 -20.42
C LYS A 65 4.86 10.26 -21.79
N PRO A 66 5.79 11.06 -22.33
CA PRO A 66 6.48 10.71 -23.56
C PRO A 66 7.21 9.38 -23.36
N ARG A 67 7.10 8.49 -24.35
CA ARG A 67 7.81 7.21 -24.32
C ARG A 67 9.32 7.47 -24.35
N PRO A 68 10.13 6.85 -23.48
CA PRO A 68 11.57 6.92 -23.57
C PRO A 68 12.04 6.52 -24.96
N ALA A 69 13.10 7.17 -25.46
CA ALA A 69 13.71 6.78 -26.72
C ALA A 69 14.09 5.29 -26.67
N LYS A 70 13.71 4.54 -27.73
CA LYS A 70 14.06 3.13 -27.84
C LYS A 70 15.58 3.01 -27.89
N ARG A 71 16.18 2.51 -26.81
CA ARG A 71 17.63 2.21 -26.78
C ARG A 71 17.93 1.20 -27.88
N LYS A 72 18.97 1.46 -28.68
CA LYS A 72 19.50 0.47 -29.61
C LYS A 72 20.05 -0.68 -28.77
N LEU A 73 19.62 -1.91 -29.05
CA LEU A 73 20.10 -3.13 -28.38
C LEU A 73 21.50 -3.53 -28.89
N GLY A 74 22.27 -2.58 -29.42
CA GLY A 74 23.57 -2.85 -30.01
C GLY A 74 24.64 -3.10 -28.93
N PRO A 75 25.76 -3.74 -29.31
CA PRO A 75 26.93 -3.82 -28.45
C PRO A 75 27.38 -2.44 -27.96
N PRO A 76 28.05 -2.36 -26.79
CA PRO A 76 28.69 -1.13 -26.34
C PRO A 76 29.63 -0.56 -27.41
N PRO A 77 29.89 0.76 -27.43
CA PRO A 77 30.79 1.38 -28.41
C PRO A 77 32.21 0.80 -28.37
N ASN A 78 32.64 0.29 -27.21
CA ASN A 78 33.95 -0.33 -27.01
C ASN A 78 33.90 -1.87 -27.11
N GLY A 79 32.79 -2.44 -27.56
CA GLY A 79 32.58 -3.89 -27.61
C GLY A 79 32.43 -4.54 -26.23
N TYR A 80 32.51 -5.86 -26.19
CA TYR A 80 32.51 -6.66 -24.97
C TYR A 80 33.94 -7.06 -24.60
N HIS A 81 34.19 -7.23 -23.30
CA HIS A 81 35.44 -7.80 -22.82
C HIS A 81 35.55 -9.28 -23.19
N PRO A 82 36.78 -9.81 -23.40
CA PRO A 82 36.96 -11.23 -23.65
C PRO A 82 36.43 -12.03 -22.46
N VAL A 83 35.59 -13.00 -22.75
CA VAL A 83 35.00 -13.91 -21.75
C VAL A 83 35.71 -15.26 -21.86
N PRO A 84 36.06 -15.92 -20.75
CA PRO A 84 36.60 -17.28 -20.78
C PRO A 84 35.68 -18.24 -21.54
N THR A 85 36.27 -19.16 -22.30
CA THR A 85 35.51 -20.15 -23.09
C THR A 85 34.65 -21.05 -22.20
N ASP A 86 35.14 -21.38 -21.00
CA ASP A 86 34.40 -22.13 -20.01
C ASP A 86 33.83 -21.22 -18.93
N LEU A 87 32.53 -20.94 -19.02
CA LEU A 87 31.80 -20.18 -18.02
C LEU A 87 31.66 -20.97 -16.70
N ALA A 88 31.55 -22.29 -16.76
CA ALA A 88 31.35 -23.11 -15.57
C ALA A 88 32.57 -23.06 -14.63
N SER A 89 33.77 -22.84 -15.16
CA SER A 89 34.99 -22.60 -14.36
C SER A 89 34.99 -21.27 -13.60
N VAL A 90 34.26 -20.25 -14.08
CA VAL A 90 34.28 -18.90 -13.49
C VAL A 90 33.23 -18.78 -12.37
N PHE A 91 32.13 -19.53 -12.49
CA PHE A 91 31.04 -19.50 -11.53
C PHE A 91 31.20 -20.60 -10.48
N VAL A 92 31.30 -20.20 -9.21
CA VAL A 92 31.19 -21.14 -8.09
C VAL A 92 29.71 -21.48 -7.89
N PRO A 93 29.28 -22.75 -8.04
CA PRO A 93 27.90 -23.12 -7.79
C PRO A 93 27.53 -22.83 -6.33
N LEU A 94 26.50 -22.01 -6.14
CA LEU A 94 25.92 -21.85 -4.81
C LEU A 94 25.20 -23.15 -4.45
N LEU A 95 25.56 -23.74 -3.32
CA LEU A 95 24.77 -24.82 -2.72
C LEU A 95 23.40 -24.24 -2.33
N CYS A 96 22.43 -24.36 -3.23
CA CYS A 96 21.06 -23.98 -2.93
C CYS A 96 20.54 -24.89 -1.82
N PRO A 97 20.14 -24.37 -0.65
CA PRO A 97 19.44 -25.18 0.33
C PRO A 97 18.13 -25.68 -0.28
N ALA A 98 17.76 -26.93 0.05
CA ALA A 98 16.71 -27.73 -0.60
C ALA A 98 15.31 -27.09 -0.64
N ASN A 99 15.10 -25.98 0.07
CA ASN A 99 13.83 -25.27 0.18
C ASN A 99 13.67 -24.08 -0.77
N LYS A 100 14.68 -23.75 -1.60
CA LYS A 100 14.58 -22.64 -2.57
C LYS A 100 14.22 -23.18 -3.96
N LYS A 101 12.95 -23.02 -4.36
CA LYS A 101 12.52 -23.35 -5.73
C LYS A 101 13.12 -22.32 -6.71
N VAL A 102 14.16 -22.72 -7.43
CA VAL A 102 14.76 -21.92 -8.51
C VAL A 102 13.76 -21.87 -9.67
N ARG A 103 13.35 -20.66 -10.08
CA ARG A 103 12.55 -20.48 -11.29
C ARG A 103 13.51 -20.30 -12.46
N VAL A 104 13.65 -21.35 -13.28
CA VAL A 104 14.32 -21.27 -14.57
C VAL A 104 13.39 -20.53 -15.53
N GLY A 105 13.91 -19.49 -16.18
CA GLY A 105 13.24 -18.70 -17.22
C GLY A 105 14.03 -18.75 -18.51
#